data_AF-K1QXK4-F1
#
_entry.id   AF-K1QXK4-F1
#
_cell.length_a   1.000
_cell.length_b   1.000
_cell.length_c   1.000
_cell.angle_alpha   90.00
_cell.angle_beta   90.00
_cell.angle_gamma   90.00
#
_symmetry.space_group_name_H-M   'P 1'
#
loop_
_entity.id
_entity.type
_entity.pdbx_description
1 polymer ?
#
loop_
_entity_poly.entity_id
_entity_poly.type
_entity_poly.pdbx_seq_one_letter_code
_entity_poly.pdbx_strand_id
1 'polypeptide(L)'
;MQFEITKTWNSRNLDHPPVQLSFKAAKDGLEMRVKAPFFNDPGNPGGEHGQPFQNLWDYEGSSRTYEALYPAPEGSHTDPDL
;
A
#
# COMPACT_ATOMS: atom_id res chain seq x y z
N MET A 1 -1.54 23.96 -10.85
CA MET A 1 -2.59 23.54 -9.90
C MET A 1 -1.93 22.84 -8.72
N GLN A 2 -2.45 22.99 -7.49
CA GLN A 2 -1.83 22.50 -6.25
C GLN A 2 -2.88 21.81 -5.37
N PHE A 3 -2.53 20.69 -4.77
CA PHE A 3 -3.39 19.90 -3.89
C PHE A 3 -2.60 19.32 -2.72
N GLU A 4 -3.32 18.98 -1.65
CA GLU A 4 -2.76 18.30 -0.48
C GLU A 4 -3.61 17.08 -0.11
N ILE A 5 -2.95 15.97 0.23
CA ILE A 5 -3.57 14.81 0.87
C ILE A 5 -3.46 15.02 2.38
N THR A 6 -4.58 15.26 3.04
CA THR A 6 -4.66 15.65 4.47
C THR A 6 -5.37 14.61 5.33
N LYS A 7 -5.84 13.52 4.73
CA LYS A 7 -6.60 12.47 5.39
C LYS A 7 -6.14 11.09 5.00
N THR A 8 -6.28 10.15 5.92
CA THR A 8 -6.12 8.71 5.70
C THR A 8 -7.31 8.15 4.92
N TRP A 9 -7.18 6.90 4.43
CA TRP A 9 -8.23 6.19 3.70
C TRP A 9 -9.57 6.12 4.47
N ASN A 10 -9.52 6.07 5.80
CA ASN A 10 -10.71 6.06 6.68
C ASN A 10 -11.11 7.46 7.18
N SER A 11 -10.79 8.51 6.41
CA SER A 11 -11.19 9.90 6.65
C SER A 11 -10.64 10.56 7.93
N ARG A 12 -9.73 9.90 8.64
CA ARG A 12 -9.02 10.49 9.80
C ARG A 12 -7.99 11.51 9.31
N ASN A 13 -7.67 12.49 10.15
CA ASN A 13 -6.61 13.44 9.85
C ASN A 13 -5.24 12.75 9.95
N LEU A 14 -4.28 13.23 9.16
CA LEU A 14 -2.89 12.77 9.24
C LEU A 14 -2.24 13.24 10.55
N ASP A 15 -1.29 12.44 11.03
CA ASP A 15 -0.40 12.72 12.17
C ASP A 15 1.02 13.16 11.72
N HIS A 16 1.24 13.27 10.41
CA HIS A 16 2.46 13.71 9.77
C HIS A 16 2.19 14.86 8.79
N PRO A 17 3.23 15.55 8.26
CA PRO A 17 3.03 16.59 7.25
C PRO A 17 2.27 16.07 6.00
N PRO A 18 1.31 16.82 5.45
CA PRO A 18 0.55 16.43 4.26
C PRO A 18 1.43 16.14 3.03
N VAL A 19 0.94 15.26 2.15
CA VAL A 19 1.55 15.06 0.83
C VAL A 19 1.07 16.16 -0.10
N GLN A 20 2.02 16.88 -0.71
CA GLN A 20 1.74 17.99 -1.63
C GLN A 20 1.91 17.54 -3.07
N LEU A 21 0.90 17.81 -3.90
CA LEU A 21 0.88 17.53 -5.33
C LEU A 21 0.82 18.84 -6.09
N SER A 22 1.70 19.02 -7.09
CA SER A 22 1.65 20.16 -8.00
C SER A 22 1.65 19.71 -9.44
N PHE A 23 0.79 20.33 -10.24
CA PHE A 23 0.54 19.97 -11.63
C PHE A 23 0.76 21.17 -12.54
N LYS A 24 1.42 20.93 -13.68
CA LYS A 24 1.67 21.91 -14.74
C LYS A 24 1.52 21.25 -16.10
N ALA A 25 0.98 21.98 -17.08
CA ALA A 25 1.03 21.53 -18.46
C ALA A 25 2.49 21.43 -18.91
N ALA A 26 2.81 20.37 -19.65
CA ALA A 26 4.09 20.13 -20.30
C ALA A 26 3.86 19.96 -21.81
N LYS A 27 4.93 20.05 -22.60
CA LYS A 27 4.87 20.07 -24.07
C LYS A 27 3.99 18.96 -24.66
N ASP A 28 4.11 17.75 -24.13
CA ASP A 28 3.38 16.56 -24.58
C ASP A 28 2.65 15.86 -23.42
N GLY A 29 2.23 16.61 -22.39
CA GLY A 29 1.54 15.98 -21.26
C GLY A 29 1.40 16.85 -20.01
N LEU A 30 1.50 16.20 -18.86
CA LEU A 30 1.29 16.79 -17.54
C LEU A 30 2.52 16.52 -16.67
N GLU A 31 3.19 17.58 -16.22
CA GLU A 31 4.20 17.47 -15.17
C GLU A 31 3.49 17.42 -13.81
N MET A 32 3.67 16.32 -13.08
CA MET A 32 3.28 16.20 -11.68
C MET A 32 4.54 16.20 -10.81
N ARG A 33 4.58 17.05 -9.78
CA ARG A 33 5.57 16.98 -8.70
C ARG A 33 4.90 16.58 -7.41
N VAL A 34 5.52 15.65 -6.70
CA VAL A 34 5.07 15.14 -5.40
C VAL A 34 6.11 15.52 -4.35
N LYS A 35 5.67 16.09 -3.23
CA LYS A 35 6.48 16.31 -2.04
C LYS A 35 5.80 15.63 -0.87
N ALA A 36 6.46 14.63 -0.29
CA ALA A 36 5.92 13.81 0.79
C ALA A 36 6.99 13.58 1.87
N PRO A 37 6.60 13.30 3.12
CA PRO A 37 7.51 12.71 4.10
C PRO A 37 8.08 11.39 3.57
N PHE A 38 9.35 11.12 3.88
CA PHE A 38 9.96 9.82 3.62
C PHE A 38 9.71 8.91 4.83
N PHE A 39 8.92 7.87 4.63
CA PHE A 39 8.72 6.82 5.62
C PHE A 39 9.74 5.74 5.29
N ASN A 40 10.84 5.68 6.05
CA ASN A 40 11.85 4.64 5.88
C ASN A 40 11.16 3.27 5.85
N ASP A 41 11.57 2.40 4.94
CA ASP A 41 11.17 1.01 5.01
C ASP A 41 11.70 0.43 6.33
N PRO A 42 10.89 -0.37 7.05
CA PRO A 42 11.46 -1.21 8.09
C PRO A 42 12.58 -2.04 7.47
N GLY A 43 13.69 -2.19 8.20
CA GLY A 43 14.81 -2.99 7.72
C GLY A 43 14.34 -4.38 7.29
N ASN A 44 14.99 -4.95 6.26
CA ASN A 44 14.72 -6.30 5.80
C ASN A 44 14.58 -7.24 7.02
N PRO A 45 13.47 -7.98 7.17
CA PRO A 45 13.25 -8.86 8.32
C PRO A 45 14.30 -9.98 8.43
N GLY A 46 15.16 -10.15 7.42
CA GLY A 46 16.19 -11.18 7.33
C GLY A 46 15.70 -12.35 6.49
N GLY A 47 16.51 -12.79 5.53
CA GLY A 47 16.18 -13.90 4.62
C GLY A 47 17.34 -14.21 3.67
N GLU A 48 17.47 -15.47 3.25
CA GLU A 48 18.52 -15.89 2.33
C GLU A 48 18.26 -15.34 0.92
N HIS A 49 19.33 -14.92 0.24
CA HIS A 49 19.24 -14.42 -1.13
C HIS A 49 18.71 -15.52 -2.06
N GLY A 50 17.62 -15.22 -2.77
CA GLY A 50 16.97 -16.16 -3.69
C GLY A 50 15.88 -17.04 -3.06
N GLN A 51 15.62 -16.93 -1.74
CA GLN A 51 14.50 -17.60 -1.09
C GLN A 51 13.30 -16.65 -0.94
N PRO A 52 12.06 -17.15 -1.08
CA PRO A 52 10.88 -16.36 -0.74
C PRO A 52 10.88 -16.09 0.77
N PHE A 53 10.58 -14.85 1.16
CA PHE A 53 10.27 -14.53 2.54
C PHE A 53 8.90 -15.12 2.87
N GLN A 54 8.90 -16.26 3.56
CA GLN A 54 7.66 -16.83 4.07
C GLN A 54 7.04 -15.89 5.11
N ASN A 55 5.71 -15.85 5.17
CA ASN A 55 4.95 -15.06 6.14
C ASN A 55 5.02 -13.53 5.98
N LEU A 56 5.37 -13.01 4.79
CA LEU A 56 5.24 -11.56 4.54
C LEU A 56 3.81 -11.03 4.71
N TRP A 57 2.82 -11.89 4.52
CA TRP A 57 1.40 -11.59 4.77
C TRP A 57 1.09 -11.26 6.24
N ASP A 58 1.93 -11.66 7.20
CA ASP A 58 1.78 -11.28 8.61
C ASP A 58 2.00 -9.78 8.84
N TYR A 59 2.77 -9.14 7.95
CA TYR A 59 2.99 -7.69 7.94
C TYR A 59 1.88 -6.93 7.21
N GLU A 60 1.02 -7.62 6.44
CA GLU A 60 -0.04 -7.00 5.66
C GLU A 60 -1.35 -6.78 6.47
N GLY A 61 -1.25 -6.44 7.75
CA GLY A 61 -2.42 -6.10 8.58
C GLY A 61 -3.39 -7.28 8.77
N SER A 62 -3.43 -7.82 9.98
CA SER A 62 -4.14 -9.05 10.39
C SER A 62 -5.67 -9.08 10.21
N SER A 63 -6.26 -8.16 9.45
CA SER A 63 -7.72 -8.11 9.18
C SER A 63 -8.01 -7.64 7.76
N ARG A 64 -7.37 -8.27 6.78
CA ARG A 64 -7.96 -8.32 5.43
C ARG A 64 -9.11 -9.32 5.47
N THR A 65 -10.30 -8.86 5.82
CA THR A 65 -11.51 -9.62 5.51
C THR A 65 -11.68 -9.53 4.00
N TYR A 66 -11.36 -10.60 3.29
CA TYR A 66 -11.77 -10.74 1.90
C TYR A 66 -13.29 -10.95 1.91
N GLU A 67 -14.05 -9.89 1.64
CA GLU A 67 -15.44 -10.06 1.23
C GLU A 67 -15.40 -10.68 -0.17
N ALA A 68 -15.38 -12.01 -0.22
CA ALA A 68 -15.61 -12.71 -1.47
C ALA A 68 -17.03 -12.38 -1.91
N LEU A 69 -17.20 -11.89 -3.14
CA LEU A 69 -18.50 -11.64 -3.76
C LEU A 69 -19.34 -12.93 -3.90
N TYR A 70 -18.75 -14.08 -3.56
CA TYR A 70 -19.36 -15.40 -3.53
C TYR A 70 -18.85 -16.17 -2.29
N PRO A 71 -19.68 -17.05 -1.68
CA PRO A 71 -19.22 -17.92 -0.61
C PRO A 71 -18.05 -18.77 -1.08
N ALA A 72 -16.91 -18.71 -0.39
CA ALA A 72 -15.83 -19.64 -0.61
C ALA A 72 -16.25 -21.02 -0.08
N PRO A 73 -16.06 -22.11 -0.84
CA PRO A 73 -16.30 -23.47 -0.33
C PRO A 73 -15.49 -23.72 0.95
N GLU A 74 -16.11 -24.40 1.91
CA GLU A 74 -15.45 -24.82 3.14
C GLU A 74 -14.21 -25.66 2.82
N GLY A 75 -13.05 -25.31 3.39
CA GLY A 75 -11.76 -25.97 3.11
C GLY A 75 -10.92 -25.37 1.98
N SER A 76 -11.38 -24.33 1.29
CA SER A 76 -10.61 -23.67 0.20
C SER A 76 -9.29 -23.01 0.62
N HIS A 77 -9.02 -22.90 1.93
CA HIS A 77 -7.78 -22.34 2.47
C HIS A 77 -6.75 -23.40 2.87
N THR A 78 -7.08 -24.69 2.78
CA THR A 78 -6.20 -25.77 3.25
C THR A 78 -5.33 -26.39 2.18
N ASP A 79 -5.65 -26.19 0.90
CA ASP A 79 -4.86 -26.69 -0.22
C ASP A 79 -4.39 -25.52 -1.10
N PRO A 80 -3.07 -25.34 -1.32
CA PRO A 80 -2.60 -24.45 -2.38
C PRO A 80 -2.98 -25.04 -3.74
N ASP A 81 -3.48 -24.21 -4.65
CA ASP A 81 -3.78 -24.64 -6.02
C ASP A 81 -2.52 -25.25 -6.67
N LEU A 82 -2.62 -26.49 -7.15
CA LEU A 82 -1.58 -27.21 -7.90
C LEU A 82 -1.47 -26.72 -9.35
#